data_AF-A0A6G0UA88-F1
#
_entry.id   AF-A0A6G0UA88-F1
#
_cell.length_a   1.000
_cell.length_b   1.000
_cell.length_c   1.000
_cell.angle_alpha   90.00
_cell.angle_beta   90.00
_cell.angle_gamma   90.00
#
_symmetry.space_group_name_H-M   'P 1'
#
loop_
_entity.id
_entity.type
_entity.pdbx_description
1 polymer ?
#
loop_
_entity_poly.entity_id
_entity_poly.type
_entity_poly.pdbx_seq_one_letter_code
_entity_poly.pdbx_strand_id
1 'polypeptide(L)'
;MSSTRYMVIADMDHMFSKNFEAKMISLAQKKLLQDPKTVLVYRIFEIADDVKIFPQTKNDLVLLMKNDTAKEFRKPYRGHLIPRLDSWFDAPENPENDTSIQFYRKQV
;
A
#
# COMPACT_ATOMS: atom_id res chain seq x y z
N MET A 1 10.49 23.16 -12.49
CA MET A 1 9.20 22.49 -12.75
C MET A 1 9.45 20.99 -12.77
N SER A 2 8.64 20.22 -12.06
CA SER A 2 8.74 18.75 -12.05
C SER A 2 8.24 18.19 -13.38
N SER A 3 8.97 17.26 -14.00
CA SER A 3 8.64 16.65 -15.31
C SER A 3 7.92 15.30 -15.18
N THR A 4 7.58 14.87 -13.96
CA THR A 4 6.93 13.57 -13.71
C THR A 4 5.40 13.65 -13.84
N ARG A 5 4.79 12.55 -14.33
CA ARG A 5 3.34 12.37 -14.46
C ARG A 5 2.66 11.86 -13.19
N TYR A 6 3.41 11.34 -12.22
CA TYR A 6 2.86 10.69 -11.02
C TYR A 6 3.58 11.20 -9.77
N MET A 7 2.82 11.40 -8.70
CA MET A 7 3.35 11.81 -7.40
C MET A 7 3.02 10.76 -6.36
N VAL A 8 3.98 10.47 -5.48
CA VAL A 8 3.76 9.73 -4.24
C VAL A 8 3.79 10.72 -3.09
N ILE A 9 2.80 10.66 -2.21
CA ILE A 9 2.73 11.46 -0.99
C ILE A 9 2.86 10.48 0.18
N ALA A 10 3.86 10.70 1.03
CA ALA A 10 4.25 9.82 2.13
C ALA A 10 4.98 10.64 3.21
N ASP A 11 4.99 10.13 4.44
CA ASP A 11 5.81 10.70 5.53
C ASP A 11 7.28 10.23 5.37
N MET A 12 8.24 10.97 5.93
CA MET A 12 9.68 10.70 5.74
C MET A 12 10.12 9.31 6.22
N ASP A 13 9.43 8.78 7.23
CA ASP A 13 9.77 7.51 7.87
C ASP A 13 9.09 6.30 7.19
N HIS A 14 8.34 6.52 6.11
CA HIS A 14 7.71 5.43 5.37
C HIS A 14 8.74 4.60 4.61
N MET A 15 8.74 3.30 4.89
CA MET A 15 9.35 2.30 4.03
C MET A 15 8.32 1.70 3.06
N PHE A 16 8.72 1.56 1.80
CA PHE A 16 7.88 0.95 0.77
C PHE A 16 8.24 -0.52 0.56
N SER A 17 7.25 -1.32 0.12
CA SER A 17 7.46 -2.71 -0.29
C SER A 17 8.50 -2.82 -1.42
N LYS A 18 9.09 -4.01 -1.61
CA LYS A 18 10.00 -4.27 -2.72
C LYS A 18 9.40 -3.81 -4.06
N ASN A 19 10.21 -3.10 -4.86
CA ASN A 19 9.88 -2.56 -6.18
C ASN A 19 8.57 -1.75 -6.22
N PHE A 20 8.22 -1.05 -5.13
CA PHE A 20 6.98 -0.29 -5.02
C PHE A 20 6.72 0.65 -6.20
N GLU A 21 7.71 1.46 -6.59
CA GLU A 21 7.56 2.40 -7.70
C GLU A 21 7.16 1.70 -9.00
N ALA A 22 7.88 0.64 -9.39
CA ALA A 22 7.60 -0.09 -10.63
C ALA A 22 6.20 -0.71 -10.63
N LYS A 23 5.81 -1.34 -9.51
CA LYS A 23 4.45 -1.91 -9.33
C LYS A 23 3.38 -0.83 -9.43
N MET A 24 3.59 0.32 -8.78
CA MET A 24 2.61 1.40 -8.75
C MET A 24 2.51 2.16 -10.07
N ILE A 25 3.61 2.37 -10.80
CA ILE A 25 3.57 2.99 -12.14
C ILE A 25 2.80 2.09 -13.11
N SER A 26 3.06 0.79 -13.10
CA SER A 26 2.34 -0.20 -13.92
C SER A 26 0.83 -0.14 -13.64
N LEU A 27 0.44 -0.10 -12.36
CA LEU A 27 -0.97 0.01 -11.97
C LEU A 27 -1.59 1.36 -12.34
N ALA A 28 -0.86 2.47 -12.10
CA ALA A 28 -1.33 3.82 -12.35
C ALA A 28 -1.59 4.08 -13.84
N GLN A 29 -0.71 3.60 -14.73
CA GLN A 29 -0.92 3.68 -16.17
C GLN A 29 -2.18 2.93 -16.61
N LYS A 30 -2.45 1.75 -16.04
CA LYS A 30 -3.63 0.96 -16.36
C LYS A 30 -4.93 1.60 -15.86
N LYS A 31 -4.89 2.33 -14.73
CA LYS A 31 -6.09 2.70 -13.97
C LYS A 31 -6.41 4.18 -13.95
N LEU A 32 -5.41 5.06 -13.78
CA LEU A 32 -5.63 6.50 -13.70
C LEU A 32 -5.95 7.14 -15.06
N LEU A 33 -5.55 6.50 -16.16
CA LEU A 33 -5.94 6.95 -17.51
C LEU A 33 -7.43 6.72 -17.82
N GLN A 34 -8.10 5.81 -17.10
CA GLN A 34 -9.52 5.50 -17.33
C GLN A 34 -10.44 6.52 -16.65
N ASP A 35 -10.05 7.03 -15.48
CA ASP A 35 -10.77 8.09 -14.77
C ASP A 35 -9.76 9.00 -14.05
N PRO A 36 -9.56 10.24 -14.53
CA PRO A 36 -8.55 11.15 -13.99
C PRO A 36 -8.87 11.66 -12.57
N LYS A 37 -10.09 11.40 -12.04
CA LYS A 37 -10.44 11.70 -10.66
C LYS A 37 -10.15 10.55 -9.70
N THR A 38 -9.65 9.42 -10.20
CA THR A 38 -9.24 8.29 -9.38
C THR A 38 -7.95 8.61 -8.63
N VAL A 39 -7.89 8.21 -7.37
CA VAL A 39 -6.64 8.19 -6.58
C VAL A 39 -6.34 6.75 -6.18
N LEU A 40 -5.05 6.38 -6.25
CA LEU A 40 -4.58 5.12 -5.69
C LEU A 40 -4.18 5.35 -4.24
N VAL A 41 -4.72 4.52 -3.34
CA VAL A 41 -4.42 4.57 -1.91
C VAL A 41 -3.69 3.29 -1.53
N TYR A 42 -2.61 3.43 -0.78
CA TYR A 42 -1.88 2.32 -0.19
C TYR A 42 -2.09 2.28 1.33
N ARG A 43 -1.89 1.11 1.93
CA ARG A 43 -2.00 0.94 3.39
C ARG A 43 -0.65 1.20 4.05
N ILE A 44 -0.69 1.75 5.25
CA ILE A 44 0.47 1.97 6.10
C ILE A 44 0.38 0.99 7.27
N PHE A 45 1.52 0.43 7.65
CA PHE A 45 1.64 -0.50 8.78
C PHE A 45 2.74 -0.01 9.70
N GLU A 46 2.53 -0.18 10.99
CA GLU A 46 3.54 0.04 12.03
C GLU A 46 4.22 -1.30 12.32
N ILE A 47 5.54 -1.29 12.36
CA ILE A 47 6.38 -2.45 12.66
C ILE A 47 7.08 -2.19 13.99
N ALA A 48 7.20 -3.21 14.83
CA ALA A 48 7.91 -3.09 16.11
C ALA A 48 9.42 -2.82 15.92
N ASP A 49 10.01 -2.05 16.83
CA ASP A 49 11.41 -1.59 16.74
C ASP A 49 12.45 -2.74 16.82
N ASP A 50 12.06 -3.89 17.38
CA ASP A 50 12.91 -5.06 17.51
C ASP A 50 12.99 -5.91 16.23
N VAL A 51 12.10 -5.68 15.26
CA VAL A 51 12.12 -6.35 13.95
C VAL A 51 13.36 -5.92 13.17
N LYS A 52 14.25 -6.89 12.90
CA LYS A 52 15.51 -6.64 12.17
C LYS A 52 15.38 -6.78 10.66
N ILE A 53 14.41 -7.56 10.20
CA ILE A 53 14.16 -7.83 8.79
C ILE A 53 12.78 -7.25 8.44
N PHE A 54 12.78 -6.13 7.74
CA PHE A 54 11.55 -5.45 7.35
C PHE A 54 10.80 -6.22 6.25
N PRO A 55 9.44 -6.21 6.29
CA PRO A 55 8.64 -6.94 5.33
C PRO A 55 8.82 -6.37 3.92
N GLN A 56 9.05 -7.25 2.95
CA GLN A 56 9.22 -6.86 1.54
C GLN A 56 7.96 -7.15 0.71
N THR A 57 7.17 -8.13 1.16
CA THR A 57 5.95 -8.63 0.51
C THR A 57 4.76 -8.62 1.47
N LYS A 58 3.54 -8.75 0.95
CA LYS A 58 2.35 -8.98 1.78
C LYS A 58 2.48 -10.20 2.68
N ASN A 59 3.11 -11.27 2.21
CA ASN A 59 3.28 -12.50 2.99
C ASN A 59 4.19 -12.29 4.22
N ASP A 60 5.29 -11.55 4.05
CA ASP A 60 6.17 -11.20 5.19
C ASP A 60 5.39 -10.40 6.24
N LEU A 61 4.58 -9.44 5.77
CA LEU A 61 3.76 -8.62 6.65
C LEU A 61 2.69 -9.44 7.39
N VAL A 62 2.04 -10.41 6.74
CA VAL A 62 1.11 -11.34 7.39
C VAL A 62 1.79 -12.11 8.52
N LEU A 63 3.03 -12.56 8.33
CA LEU A 63 3.79 -13.26 9.36
C LEU A 63 4.08 -12.35 10.57
N LEU A 64 4.47 -11.10 10.33
CA LEU A 64 4.70 -10.13 11.41
C LEU A 64 3.39 -9.80 12.15
N MET A 65 2.29 -9.64 11.42
CA MET A 65 0.98 -9.39 12.05
C MET A 65 0.51 -10.56 12.91
N LYS A 66 0.75 -11.81 12.48
CA LYS A 66 0.43 -13.01 13.27
C LYS A 66 1.26 -13.13 14.55
N ASN A 67 2.45 -12.53 14.55
CA ASN A 67 3.37 -12.51 15.69
C ASN A 67 3.20 -11.24 16.55
N ASP A 68 2.17 -10.43 16.30
CA ASP A 68 1.93 -9.14 16.96
C ASP A 68 3.11 -8.12 16.87
N THR A 69 4.01 -8.30 15.90
CA THR A 69 5.14 -7.39 15.63
C THR A 69 4.88 -6.43 14.47
N ALA A 70 3.69 -6.50 13.88
CA ALA A 70 3.18 -5.53 12.93
C ALA A 70 1.68 -5.28 13.14
N LYS A 71 1.22 -4.08 12.84
CA LYS A 71 -0.21 -3.75 12.84
C LYS A 71 -0.53 -2.69 11.80
N GLU A 72 -1.77 -2.71 11.30
CA GLU A 72 -2.25 -1.65 10.43
C GLU A 72 -2.22 -0.32 11.20
N PHE A 73 -1.64 0.71 10.58
CA PHE A 73 -1.62 2.04 11.17
C PHE A 73 -3.04 2.55 11.37
N ARG A 74 -3.42 2.81 12.62
CA ARG A 74 -4.75 3.28 13.00
C ARG A 74 -4.64 4.55 13.84
N LYS A 75 -4.93 5.71 13.23
CA LYS A 75 -5.20 6.93 14.01
C LYS A 75 -6.54 6.79 14.74
N PRO A 76 -6.70 7.38 15.94
CA PRO A 76 -7.95 7.31 16.73
C PRO A 76 -9.18 7.87 15.98
N TYR A 77 -8.98 8.67 14.94
CA TYR A 77 -10.03 9.17 14.07
C TYR A 77 -10.36 8.19 12.95
N ARG A 78 -11.64 7.79 12.87
CA ARG A 78 -12.20 6.84 11.86
C ARG A 78 -12.00 7.26 10.39
N GLY A 79 -11.53 8.48 10.13
CA GLY A 79 -11.29 8.99 8.77
C GLY A 79 -10.19 8.27 7.99
N HIS A 80 -9.29 7.57 8.67
CA HIS A 80 -8.16 6.88 8.04
C HIS A 80 -8.36 5.36 7.89
N LEU A 81 -9.55 4.84 8.25
CA LEU A 81 -9.81 3.42 8.10
C LEU A 81 -10.00 3.04 6.63
N ILE A 82 -9.15 2.14 6.15
CA ILE A 82 -9.31 1.50 4.84
C ILE A 82 -9.98 0.13 5.10
N PRO A 83 -11.22 -0.11 4.65
CA PRO A 83 -11.91 -1.36 4.94
C PRO A 83 -11.30 -2.54 4.17
N ARG A 84 -11.69 -3.78 4.53
CA ARG A 84 -11.32 -5.02 3.81
C ARG A 84 -9.81 -5.32 3.88
N LEU A 85 -9.25 -5.45 5.07
CA LEU A 85 -7.82 -5.79 5.20
C LEU A 85 -7.53 -7.21 4.67
N ASP A 86 -8.36 -8.21 4.96
CA ASP A 86 -8.11 -9.59 4.53
C ASP A 86 -8.07 -9.72 3.01
N SER A 87 -9.08 -9.19 2.33
CA SER A 87 -9.10 -9.19 0.87
C SER A 87 -7.91 -8.39 0.27
N TRP A 88 -7.25 -7.50 1.03
CA TRP A 88 -6.05 -6.77 0.57
C TRP A 88 -4.86 -7.70 0.53
N PHE A 89 -4.73 -8.53 1.56
CA PHE A 89 -3.73 -9.60 1.60
C PHE A 89 -3.95 -10.62 0.49
N ASP A 90 -5.20 -10.98 0.21
CA ASP A 90 -5.54 -11.96 -0.83
C ASP A 90 -5.35 -11.42 -2.27
N ALA A 91 -5.32 -10.10 -2.45
CA ALA A 91 -5.19 -9.50 -3.77
C ALA A 91 -3.81 -9.82 -4.39
N PRO A 92 -3.76 -10.35 -5.63
CA PRO A 92 -2.52 -10.77 -6.27
C PRO A 92 -1.42 -9.70 -6.21
N GLU A 93 -0.21 -10.15 -5.87
CA GLU A 93 1.02 -9.37 -5.88
C GLU A 93 2.11 -10.19 -6.57
N ASN A 94 2.80 -9.57 -7.52
CA ASN A 94 4.11 -10.00 -7.98
C ASN A 94 5.14 -9.01 -7.42
N PRO A 95 5.96 -9.40 -6.43
CA PRO A 95 6.93 -8.52 -5.79
C PRO A 95 7.90 -7.84 -6.77
N GLU A 96 8.08 -8.39 -7.96
CA GLU A 96 9.00 -7.84 -8.95
C GLU A 96 8.43 -6.65 -9.71
N ASN A 97 7.17 -6.71 -10.19
CA ASN A 97 6.66 -5.68 -11.12
C ASN A 97 5.13 -5.54 -11.24
N ASP A 98 4.32 -6.29 -10.48
CA ASP A 98 2.86 -6.22 -10.65
C ASP A 98 2.09 -6.23 -9.33
N THR A 99 0.96 -5.53 -9.33
CA THR A 99 0.04 -5.46 -8.20
C THR A 99 -1.37 -5.15 -8.70
N SER A 100 -2.36 -5.35 -7.84
CA SER A 100 -3.77 -5.26 -8.22
C SER A 100 -4.57 -4.35 -7.31
N ILE A 101 -5.60 -3.72 -7.88
CA ILE A 101 -6.62 -3.02 -7.09
C ILE A 101 -7.49 -4.07 -6.43
N GLN A 102 -7.64 -3.92 -5.12
CA GLN A 102 -8.50 -4.78 -4.33
C GLN A 102 -9.97 -4.35 -4.37
N PHE A 103 -10.25 -3.05 -4.25
CA PHE A 103 -11.60 -2.52 -4.32
C PHE A 103 -11.60 -1.03 -4.71
N TYR A 104 -12.74 -0.56 -5.21
CA TYR A 104 -13.00 0.85 -5.44
C TYR A 104 -13.92 1.39 -4.34
N ARG A 105 -13.65 2.60 -3.87
CA ARG A 105 -14.53 3.34 -2.96
C ARG A 105 -14.98 4.62 -3.65
N LYS A 106 -16.28 4.78 -3.85
CA LYS A 106 -16.85 6.05 -4.28
C LYS A 106 -16.87 7.00 -3.07
N GLN A 107 -16.37 8.22 -3.24
CA GLN A 107 -16.72 9.30 -2.31
C GLN A 107 -18.19 9.64 -2.58
N VAL A 108 -19.02 9.53 -1.54
CA VAL A 108 -20.45 9.88 -1.57
C VAL A 108 -20.58 11.30 -1.08
#